data_AF-A0A447U6T5-F1
#
_entry.id   AF-A0A447U6T5-F1
#
_cell.length_a   1.000
_cell.length_b   1.000
_cell.length_c   1.000
_cell.angle_alpha   90.00
_cell.angle_beta   90.00
_cell.angle_gamma   90.00
#
_symmetry.space_group_name_H-M   'P 1'
#
loop_
_entity.id
_entity.type
_entity.pdbx_description
1 polymer ?
#
loop_
_entity_poly.entity_id
_entity_poly.type
_entity_poly.pdbx_seq_one_letter_code
_entity_poly.pdbx_strand_id
1 'polypeptide(L)'
;MIVLSEIGVNIAPLLAGAGALGLAISFGSQTLVKDIITGVFIQFENGMNTGDLVTIGPLTGTVERMSIRSVGVRQDTGAYHIIPWSSITTFANFVRGIGSVVANYDVDRHEDAD
;
A
#
# COMPACT_ATOMS: atom_id res chain seq x y z
N MET A 1 27.98 27.65 5.85
CA MET A 1 28.96 26.79 6.56
C MET A 1 30.38 27.26 6.32
N ILE A 2 30.87 27.27 5.07
CA ILE A 2 32.25 27.69 4.72
C ILE A 2 32.54 29.14 5.14
N VAL A 3 31.59 30.06 4.92
CA VAL A 3 31.76 31.48 5.30
C VAL A 3 31.73 31.70 6.83
N LEU A 4 31.04 30.84 7.61
CA LEU A 4 30.93 30.98 9.06
C LEU A 4 32.17 30.44 9.81
N SER A 5 32.82 29.39 9.28
CA SER A 5 34.05 28.85 9.88
C SER A 5 35.26 29.77 9.66
N GLU A 6 35.27 30.57 8.60
CA GLU A 6 36.36 31.54 8.35
C GLU A 6 36.35 32.76 9.30
N ILE A 7 35.19 33.07 9.92
CA ILE A 7 35.05 34.18 10.88
C ILE A 7 35.23 33.74 12.35
N GLY A 8 35.73 32.51 12.58
CA GLY A 8 36.03 31.97 13.92
C GLY A 8 34.82 31.44 14.70
N VAL A 9 33.65 31.29 14.07
CA VAL A 9 32.46 30.71 14.72
C VAL A 9 32.57 29.18 14.74
N ASN A 10 32.38 28.57 15.91
CA ASN A 10 32.31 27.12 16.04
C ASN A 10 31.04 26.58 15.37
N ILE A 11 31.21 25.87 14.26
CA ILE A 11 30.10 25.29 13.47
C ILE A 11 29.58 23.97 14.02
N ALA A 12 30.23 23.36 15.02
CA ALA A 12 29.84 22.06 15.57
C ALA A 12 28.41 22.04 16.13
N PRO A 13 27.94 23.06 16.90
CA PRO A 13 26.56 23.10 17.36
C PRO A 13 25.55 23.24 16.21
N LEU A 14 25.90 23.97 15.15
CA LEU A 14 25.04 24.15 13.98
C LEU A 14 24.92 22.84 13.18
N LEU A 15 26.04 22.13 13.00
CA LEU A 15 26.05 20.80 12.38
C LEU A 15 25.27 19.78 13.22
N ALA A 16 25.43 19.79 14.54
CA ALA A 16 24.69 18.93 15.44
C ALA A 16 23.18 19.20 15.37
N GLY A 17 22.77 20.48 15.36
CA GLY A 17 21.36 20.87 15.19
C GLY A 17 20.80 20.49 13.83
N ALA A 18 21.52 20.76 12.74
CA ALA A 18 21.11 20.38 11.39
C ALA A 18 21.01 18.85 11.23
N GLY A 19 21.92 18.08 11.84
CA GLY A 19 21.88 16.62 11.86
C GLY A 19 20.65 16.11 12.62
N ALA A 20 20.37 16.65 13.81
CA ALA A 20 19.19 16.31 14.59
C ALA A 20 17.88 16.62 13.83
N LEU A 21 17.80 17.77 13.17
CA LEU A 21 16.65 18.14 12.33
C LEU A 21 16.51 17.20 11.12
N GLY A 22 17.61 16.83 10.46
CA GLY A 22 17.61 15.87 9.37
C GLY A 22 17.10 14.49 9.78
N LEU A 23 17.48 14.02 10.98
CA LEU A 23 16.96 12.78 11.54
C LEU A 23 15.46 12.87 11.84
N ALA A 24 14.99 13.99 12.40
CA ALA A 24 13.56 14.19 12.67
C ALA A 24 12.71 14.11 11.38
N ILE A 25 13.16 14.78 10.30
CA ILE A 25 12.50 14.71 8.99
C ILE A 25 12.54 13.29 8.43
N SER A 26 13.67 12.61 8.56
CA SER A 26 13.84 11.24 8.07
C SER A 26 12.88 10.28 8.76
N PHE A 27 12.76 10.35 10.09
CA PHE A 27 11.81 9.53 10.85
C PHE A 27 10.35 9.89 10.54
N GLY A 28 10.03 11.19 10.37
CA GLY A 28 8.68 11.63 10.04
C GLY A 28 8.21 11.23 8.63
N SER A 29 9.13 11.00 7.70
CA SER A 29 8.82 10.68 6.30
C SER A 29 8.87 9.19 5.95
N GLN A 30 9.29 8.31 6.88
CA GLN A 30 9.51 6.88 6.57
C GLN A 30 8.27 6.21 5.96
N THR A 31 7.10 6.40 6.54
CA THR A 31 5.85 5.79 6.06
C THR A 31 5.45 6.32 4.68
N LEU A 32 5.64 7.62 4.43
CA LEU A 32 5.35 8.23 3.14
C LEU A 32 6.25 7.65 2.04
N VAL A 33 7.56 7.54 2.31
CA VAL A 33 8.51 6.97 1.36
C VAL A 33 8.17 5.51 1.09
N LYS A 34 7.81 4.73 2.13
CA LYS A 34 7.36 3.35 1.98
C LYS A 34 6.08 3.27 1.13
N ASP A 35 5.10 4.14 1.36
CA ASP A 35 3.87 4.18 0.58
C ASP A 35 4.16 4.38 -0.91
N ILE A 36 5.02 5.35 -1.24
CA ILE A 36 5.34 5.70 -2.64
C ILE A 36 6.05 4.53 -3.32
N ILE A 37 7.08 3.96 -2.68
CA ILE A 37 7.86 2.86 -3.25
C ILE A 37 6.95 1.64 -3.46
N THR A 38 6.19 1.23 -2.45
CA THR A 38 5.27 0.08 -2.56
C THR A 38 4.24 0.30 -3.67
N GLY A 39 3.62 1.48 -3.73
CA GLY A 39 2.64 1.80 -4.78
C GLY A 39 3.24 1.75 -6.19
N VAL A 40 4.47 2.27 -6.38
CA VAL A 40 5.17 2.22 -7.67
C VAL A 40 5.43 0.77 -8.10
N PHE A 41 5.90 -0.10 -7.21
CA PHE A 41 6.16 -1.50 -7.56
C PHE A 41 4.87 -2.27 -7.89
N ILE A 42 3.79 -2.06 -7.13
CA ILE A 42 2.48 -2.65 -7.44
C ILE A 42 2.04 -2.26 -8.86
N GLN A 43 2.18 -0.99 -9.23
CA GLN A 43 1.85 -0.53 -10.59
C GLN A 43 2.81 -1.06 -11.65
N PHE A 44 4.09 -1.12 -11.36
CA PHE A 44 5.12 -1.58 -12.30
C PHE A 44 4.95 -3.07 -12.63
N GLU A 45 4.62 -3.89 -11.63
CA GLU A 45 4.27 -5.30 -11.80
C GLU A 45 2.83 -5.49 -12.31
N ASN A 46 2.12 -4.37 -12.52
CA ASN A 46 0.73 -4.31 -12.93
C ASN A 46 -0.21 -5.03 -11.93
N GLY A 47 0.20 -5.30 -10.69
CA GLY A 47 -0.53 -6.19 -9.77
C GLY A 47 -1.96 -5.77 -9.45
N MET A 48 -2.27 -4.47 -9.51
CA MET A 48 -3.60 -3.93 -9.21
C MET A 48 -3.94 -2.77 -10.14
N ASN A 49 -5.17 -2.75 -10.65
CA ASN A 49 -5.68 -1.67 -11.50
C ASN A 49 -7.02 -1.17 -10.99
N THR A 50 -7.40 0.03 -11.44
CA THR A 50 -8.74 0.56 -11.21
C THR A 50 -9.76 -0.32 -11.91
N GLY A 51 -10.81 -0.72 -11.19
CA GLY A 51 -11.83 -1.67 -11.63
C GLY A 51 -11.58 -3.11 -11.19
N ASP A 52 -10.39 -3.44 -10.68
CA ASP A 52 -10.11 -4.81 -10.22
C ASP A 52 -10.87 -5.11 -8.92
N LEU A 53 -11.47 -6.30 -8.84
CA LEU A 53 -11.95 -6.87 -7.59
C LEU A 53 -10.76 -7.44 -6.82
N VAL A 54 -10.52 -6.92 -5.62
CA VAL A 54 -9.36 -7.28 -4.80
C VAL A 54 -9.76 -7.57 -3.36
N THR A 55 -8.99 -8.45 -2.72
CA THR A 55 -9.01 -8.63 -1.27
C THR A 55 -7.70 -8.14 -0.68
N ILE A 56 -7.78 -7.19 0.24
CA ILE A 56 -6.64 -6.62 0.98
C ILE A 56 -6.87 -6.91 2.47
N GLY A 57 -6.14 -7.88 3.01
CA GLY A 57 -6.41 -8.38 4.37
C GLY A 57 -7.84 -8.93 4.50
N PRO A 58 -8.66 -8.44 5.45
CA PRO A 58 -10.05 -8.86 5.61
C PRO A 58 -11.04 -8.12 4.68
N LEU A 59 -10.56 -7.16 3.89
CA LEU A 59 -11.41 -6.30 3.07
C LEU A 59 -11.46 -6.79 1.64
N THR A 60 -12.64 -7.14 1.15
CA THR A 60 -12.90 -7.42 -0.28
C THR A 60 -13.72 -6.31 -0.89
N GLY A 61 -13.33 -5.83 -2.06
CA GLY A 61 -14.06 -4.81 -2.81
C GLY A 61 -13.39 -4.45 -4.14
N THR A 62 -14.03 -3.53 -4.86
CA THR A 62 -13.54 -3.05 -6.16
C THR A 62 -12.64 -1.84 -5.99
N VAL A 63 -11.50 -1.83 -6.67
CA VAL A 63 -10.59 -0.68 -6.70
C VAL A 63 -11.23 0.44 -7.49
N GLU A 64 -11.54 1.57 -6.86
CA GLU A 64 -12.14 2.73 -7.53
C GLU A 64 -11.14 3.83 -7.85
N ARG A 65 -10.11 3.99 -7.00
CA ARG A 65 -9.14 5.07 -7.19
C ARG A 65 -7.77 4.65 -6.70
N MET A 66 -6.75 5.07 -7.44
CA MET A 66 -5.36 4.87 -7.07
C MET A 66 -4.69 6.24 -6.94
N SER A 67 -3.97 6.43 -5.84
CA SER A 67 -3.16 7.62 -5.58
C SER A 67 -1.72 7.22 -5.38
N ILE A 68 -0.80 8.19 -5.35
CA ILE A 68 0.62 7.90 -5.16
C ILE A 68 0.94 7.21 -3.82
N ARG A 69 0.10 7.42 -2.79
CA ARG A 69 0.34 6.89 -1.43
C ARG A 69 -0.71 5.90 -0.92
N SER A 70 -1.82 5.73 -1.63
CA SER A 70 -2.94 4.92 -1.16
C SER A 70 -3.82 4.41 -2.30
N VAL A 71 -4.59 3.37 -2.00
CA VAL A 71 -5.67 2.85 -2.84
C VAL A 71 -7.03 3.09 -2.19
N GLY A 72 -8.02 3.41 -3.00
CA GLY A 72 -9.42 3.50 -2.66
C GLY A 72 -10.16 2.25 -3.11
N VAL A 73 -10.74 1.51 -2.17
CA VAL A 73 -11.50 0.28 -2.45
C VAL A 73 -12.92 0.43 -1.92
N ARG A 74 -13.90 0.10 -2.75
CA ARG A 74 -15.33 0.12 -2.43
C ARG A 74 -15.83 -1.30 -2.21
N GLN A 75 -16.40 -1.55 -1.03
CA GLN A 75 -17.08 -2.82 -0.76
C GLN A 75 -18.48 -2.83 -1.35
N ASP A 76 -19.05 -4.02 -1.52
CA ASP A 76 -20.44 -4.20 -2.00
C ASP A 76 -21.48 -3.61 -1.04
N THR A 77 -21.11 -3.43 0.24
CA THR A 77 -21.91 -2.71 1.24
C THR A 77 -21.98 -1.19 0.98
N GLY A 78 -21.19 -0.67 0.04
CA GLY A 78 -21.08 0.76 -0.30
C GLY A 78 -19.99 1.51 0.46
N ALA A 79 -19.36 0.89 1.46
CA ALA A 79 -18.27 1.50 2.24
C ALA A 79 -17.03 1.74 1.38
N TYR A 80 -16.46 2.95 1.46
CA TYR A 80 -15.23 3.33 0.74
C TYR A 80 -14.05 3.41 1.70
N HIS A 81 -13.01 2.65 1.39
CA HIS A 81 -11.84 2.49 2.24
C HIS A 81 -10.63 3.07 1.55
N ILE A 82 -9.90 3.92 2.27
CA ILE A 82 -8.63 4.49 1.81
C ILE A 82 -7.51 3.78 2.56
N ILE A 83 -6.73 3.00 1.82
CA ILE A 83 -5.71 2.10 2.37
C ILE A 83 -4.33 2.60 1.91
N PRO A 84 -3.44 3.02 2.83
CA PRO A 84 -2.07 3.37 2.49
C PRO A 84 -1.31 2.17 1.92
N TRP A 85 -0.49 2.40 0.90
CA TRP A 85 0.26 1.31 0.25
C TRP A 85 1.17 0.55 1.22
N SER A 86 1.80 1.25 2.15
CA SER A 86 2.70 0.69 3.17
C SER A 86 2.02 -0.27 4.16
N SER A 87 0.68 -0.26 4.23
CA SER A 87 -0.13 -1.14 5.07
C SER A 87 -0.53 -2.44 4.37
N ILE A 88 -0.39 -2.51 3.04
CA ILE A 88 -0.69 -3.69 2.25
C ILE A 88 0.50 -4.64 2.34
N THR A 89 0.36 -5.70 3.11
CA THR A 89 1.36 -6.78 3.19
C THR A 89 1.15 -7.85 2.13
N THR A 90 -0.12 -8.15 1.84
CA THR A 90 -0.56 -9.08 0.79
C THR A 90 -1.92 -8.63 0.27
N PHE A 91 -2.19 -8.93 -1.00
CA PHE A 91 -3.50 -8.77 -1.60
C PHE A 91 -3.75 -9.87 -2.62
N ALA A 92 -5.02 -10.23 -2.81
CA ALA A 92 -5.48 -11.11 -3.87
C ALA A 92 -6.21 -10.28 -4.93
N ASN A 93 -5.95 -10.53 -6.20
CA ASN A 93 -6.65 -9.90 -7.32
C ASN A 93 -7.39 -10.99 -8.11
N PHE A 94 -8.71 -10.89 -8.18
CA PHE A 94 -9.57 -11.92 -8.78
C PHE A 94 -9.81 -11.71 -10.28
N VAL A 95 -9.40 -10.57 -10.83
CA VAL A 95 -9.59 -10.22 -12.25
C VAL A 95 -8.36 -10.62 -13.08
N ARG A 96 -7.28 -11.05 -12.42
CA ARG A 96 -6.02 -11.39 -13.08
C ARG A 96 -5.82 -12.88 -13.28
N GLY A 97 -5.49 -13.25 -14.51
CA GLY A 97 -5.14 -14.62 -14.87
C GLY A 97 -6.38 -15.50 -15.01
N ILE A 98 -6.43 -16.59 -14.26
CA ILE A 98 -7.47 -17.62 -14.37
C ILE A 98 -8.51 -17.38 -13.28
N GLY A 99 -9.78 -17.20 -13.69
CA GLY A 99 -10.91 -17.24 -12.77
C GLY A 99 -11.30 -18.70 -12.49
N SER A 100 -11.49 -19.05 -11.22
CA SER A 100 -12.06 -20.34 -10.82
C SER A 100 -13.37 -20.13 -10.09
N VAL A 101 -14.33 -21.01 -10.36
CA VAL A 101 -15.60 -21.09 -9.64
C VAL A 101 -15.68 -22.49 -9.05
N VAL A 102 -15.84 -22.57 -7.74
CA VAL A 102 -16.02 -23.83 -7.02
C VAL A 102 -17.45 -23.88 -6.52
N ALA A 103 -18.22 -24.85 -6.99
CA ALA A 103 -19.57 -25.11 -6.52
C ALA A 103 -19.56 -26.42 -5.73
N ASN A 104 -19.92 -26.35 -4.45
CA ASN A 104 -20.09 -27.53 -3.62
C ASN A 104 -21.59 -27.86 -3.58
N TYR A 105 -21.94 -29.07 -4.01
CA TYR A 105 -23.29 -29.59 -3.94
C TYR A 105 -23.31 -30.73 -2.93
N ASP A 106 -24.14 -30.62 -1.91
CA ASP A 106 -24.46 -31.75 -1.04
C ASP A 106 -25.58 -32.54 -1.68
N VAL A 107 -25.31 -33.82 -1.95
CA VAL A 107 -26.27 -34.78 -2.53
C VAL A 107 -26.74 -35.70 -1.41
N ASP A 108 -28.04 -36.02 -1.39
CA ASP A 108 -28.56 -36.95 -0.38
C ASP A 108 -27.96 -38.34 -0.59
N ARG A 109 -27.72 -39.07 0.51
CA ARG A 109 -27.08 -40.40 0.46
C ARG A 109 -27.93 -41.43 -0.30
N HIS A 110 -29.20 -41.13 -0.51
CA HIS A 110 -30.17 -41.97 -1.22
C HIS A 110 -30.36 -41.59 -2.69
N GLU A 111 -29.76 -40.49 -3.17
CA GLU A 111 -29.71 -40.18 -4.58
C GLU A 111 -28.63 -41.03 -5.26
N ASP A 112 -28.95 -41.51 -6.46
CA ASP A 112 -28.00 -42.22 -7.32
C ASP A 112 -27.07 -41.18 -7.97
N ALA A 113 -25.76 -41.42 -7.90
CA ALA A 113 -24.73 -40.41 -8.21
C ALA A 113 -24.21 -40.48 -9.66
N ASP A 114 -24.80 -41.35 -10.49
CA ASP A 114 -24.41 -41.63 -11.88
C ASP A 114 -25.33 -40.95 -12.91
#